data_AF-A0AAW5CW27-F1
#
_entry.id   AF-A0AAW5CW27-F1
#
_cell.length_a   1.000
_cell.length_b   1.000
_cell.length_c   1.000
_cell.angle_alpha   90.00
_cell.angle_beta   90.00
_cell.angle_gamma   90.00
#
_symmetry.space_group_name_H-M   'P 1'
#
loop_
_entity.id
_entity.type
_entity.pdbx_description
1 polymer ?
#
loop_
_entity_poly.entity_id
_entity_poly.type
_entity_poly.pdbx_seq_one_letter_code
_entity_poly.pdbx_strand_id
1 'polypeptide(L)' 'MSYTYNGTEIRVEQPIRSISVNKSKVIFADGTGRKITQFANGGEARQFLSWLTSAQ' A
#
# COMPACT_ATOMS: atom_id res chain seq x y z
N MET A 1 8.20 -6.61 -3.40
CA MET A 1 6.87 -7.12 -3.85
C MET A 1 6.14 -6.04 -4.64
N SER A 2 5.20 -6.40 -5.52
CA SER A 2 4.44 -5.42 -6.32
C SER A 2 2.93 -5.69 -6.36
N TYR A 3 2.16 -4.60 -6.41
CA TYR A 3 0.70 -4.62 -6.51
C TYR A 3 0.25 -3.77 -7.69
N THR A 4 -0.47 -4.38 -8.63
CA THR A 4 -1.01 -3.65 -9.79
C THR A 4 -2.36 -3.05 -9.43
N TYR A 5 -2.48 -1.74 -9.56
CA TYR A 5 -3.71 -0.98 -9.36
C TYR A 5 -3.94 -0.06 -10.56
N ASN A 6 -5.08 -0.22 -11.24
CA ASN A 6 -5.46 0.55 -12.43
C ASN A 6 -4.34 0.62 -13.50
N GLY A 7 -3.66 -0.50 -13.75
CA GLY A 7 -2.54 -0.59 -14.71
C GLY A 7 -1.22 0.03 -14.22
N THR A 8 -1.19 0.59 -13.00
CA THR A 8 0.03 1.13 -12.37
C THR A 8 0.59 0.14 -11.37
N GLU A 9 1.89 -0.11 -11.42
CA GLU A 9 2.58 -0.98 -10.46
C GLU A 9 3.00 -0.18 -9.20
N ILE A 10 2.55 -0.64 -8.03
CA ILE A 10 2.98 -0.15 -6.72
C ILE A 10 4.06 -1.09 -6.19
N ARG A 11 5.31 -0.62 -6.15
CA ARG A 11 6.43 -1.39 -5.61
C ARG A 11 6.57 -1.17 -4.11
N VAL A 12 6.74 -2.25 -3.37
CA VAL A 12 6.91 -2.26 -1.91
C VAL A 12 8.13 -3.10 -1.57
N GLU A 13 9.05 -2.55 -0.77
CA GLU A 13 10.19 -3.29 -0.24
C GLU A 13 9.92 -3.79 1.18
N GLN A 14 10.48 -4.94 1.55
CA GLN A 14 10.45 -5.41 2.94
C GLN A 14 11.73 -4.94 3.67
N PRO A 15 11.68 -4.68 5.00
CA PRO A 15 10.48 -4.69 5.84
C PRO A 15 9.66 -3.41 5.68
N ILE A 16 8.34 -3.54 5.80
CA ILE A 16 7.45 -2.40 5.99
C ILE A 16 7.63 -1.87 7.41
N ARG A 17 8.00 -0.59 7.53
CA ARG A 17 8.31 0.07 8.80
C ARG A 17 7.08 0.71 9.44
N SER A 18 6.17 1.24 8.63
CA SER A 18 4.94 1.85 9.12
C SER A 18 3.85 1.89 8.05
N ILE A 19 2.60 1.91 8.51
CA ILE A 19 1.40 2.03 7.69
C ILE A 19 0.47 3.04 8.37
N SER A 20 -0.19 3.89 7.59
CA SER A 20 -1.19 4.85 8.04
C SER A 20 -2.29 4.96 6.99
N VAL A 21 -3.54 5.00 7.43
CA VAL A 21 -4.71 4.94 6.55
C VAL A 21 -5.63 6.11 6.87
N ASN A 22 -6.09 6.81 5.84
CA ASN A 22 -7.13 7.83 5.94
C ASN A 22 -8.15 7.63 4.82
N LYS A 23 -9.31 7.07 5.15
CA LYS A 23 -10.35 6.67 4.19
C LYS A 23 -9.79 5.76 3.09
N SER A 24 -9.74 6.23 1.85
CA SER A 24 -9.18 5.51 0.70
C SER A 24 -7.72 5.86 0.41
N LYS A 25 -7.05 6.61 1.28
CA LYS A 25 -5.63 6.94 1.18
C LYS A 25 -4.80 6.05 2.09
N VAL A 26 -3.79 5.39 1.53
CA VAL A 26 -2.82 4.59 2.28
C VAL A 26 -1.45 5.24 2.16
N ILE A 27 -0.77 5.36 3.29
CA ILE A 27 0.59 5.86 3.40
C ILE A 27 1.37 4.75 4.09
N PHE A 28 2.51 4.36 3.53
CA PHE A 28 3.38 3.37 4.15
C PHE A 28 4.84 3.76 3.96
N ALA A 29 5.71 3.28 4.84
CA ALA A 29 7.15 3.45 4.71
C ALA A 29 7.82 2.08 4.61
N ASP A 30 8.66 1.92 3.59
CA ASP A 30 9.49 0.74 3.39
C ASP A 30 10.99 1.11 3.39
N GLY A 31 11.85 0.16 2.99
CA GLY A 31 13.29 0.37 2.87
C GLY A 31 13.70 1.50 1.91
N THR A 32 12.82 1.88 0.97
CA THR A 32 13.08 2.96 -0.01
C THR A 32 12.50 4.31 0.41
N GLY A 33 11.73 4.34 1.49
CA GLY A 33 11.15 5.57 2.05
C GLY A 33 9.63 5.54 2.11
N ARG A 34 9.03 6.74 2.21
CA ARG A 34 7.59 6.90 2.39
C ARG A 34 6.88 6.94 1.04
N LYS A 35 5.85 6.10 0.89
CA LYS A 35 5.00 5.98 -0.29
C LYS A 35 3.56 6.32 0.06
N ILE A 36 2.84 6.86 -0.91
CA ILE A 36 1.46 7.31 -0.76
C ILE A 36 0.67 6.79 -1.96
N THR A 37 -0.46 6.14 -1.67
CA THR A 37 -1.38 5.64 -2.69
C THR A 37 -2.80 6.08 -2.35
N GLN A 38 -3.49 6.59 -3.37
CA GLN A 38 -4.90 6.96 -3.30
C GLN A 38 -5.73 5.94 -4.08
N PHE A 39 -6.70 5.32 -3.39
CA PHE A 39 -7.65 4.37 -3.98
C PHE A 39 -8.99 5.06 -4.28
N ALA A 40 -9.81 4.47 -5.14
CA ALA A 40 -11.10 5.05 -5.49
C ALA A 40 -12.07 4.99 -4.29
N ASN A 41 -11.99 3.93 -3.49
CA ASN A 41 -12.85 3.75 -2.32
C ASN A 41 -12.14 3.01 -1.18
N GLY A 42 -12.78 2.97 -0.01
CA GLY A 42 -12.23 2.30 1.17
C GLY A 42 -12.17 0.77 1.07
N GLY A 43 -12.95 0.15 0.17
CA GLY A 43 -12.87 -1.28 -0.12
C GLY A 43 -11.55 -1.66 -0.78
N GLU A 44 -11.17 -0.94 -1.83
CA GLU A 44 -9.89 -1.11 -2.53
C GLU A 44 -8.69 -0.84 -1.63
N ALA A 45 -8.75 0.22 -0.81
CA ALA A 45 -7.70 0.49 0.17
C ALA A 45 -7.53 -0.68 1.16
N ARG A 46 -8.64 -1.31 1.59
CA ARG A 46 -8.59 -2.50 2.46
C ARG A 46 -8.03 -3.73 1.75
N GLN A 47 -8.36 -3.95 0.47
CA GLN A 47 -7.76 -5.03 -0.32
C GLN A 47 -6.24 -4.86 -0.43
N PHE A 48 -5.78 -3.64 -0.73
CA PHE A 48 -4.36 -3.32 -0.76
C PHE A 48 -3.70 -3.56 0.60
N LEU A 49 -4.31 -3.11 1.70
CA LEU A 49 -3.78 -3.32 3.05
C LEU A 49 -3.68 -4.81 3.40
N SER A 50 -4.70 -5.60 3.09
CA SER A 50 -4.69 -7.05 3.32
C SER A 50 -3.54 -7.72 2.58
N TRP A 51 -3.33 -7.37 1.31
CA TRP A 51 -2.19 -7.84 0.53
C TRP A 51 -0.87 -7.39 1.16
N LEU A 52 -0.78 -6.11 1.51
CA LEU A 52 0.41 -5.47 2.05
C LEU A 52 0.90 -6.14 3.35
N THR A 53 -0.02 -6.52 4.22
CA THR A 53 0.28 -7.18 5.49
C THR A 53 0.42 -8.69 5.37
N SER A 54 -0.19 -9.33 4.36
CA SER A 54 -0.05 -10.78 4.12
C SER A 54 1.32 -11.20 3.59
N ALA A 55 2.08 -10.25 3.08
CA ALA A 55 3.40 -10.48 2.49
C ALA A 55 4.56 -10.08 3.42
N GLN A 56 4.27 -9.84 4.71
CA GLN A 56 5.28 -9.73 5.78
C GLN A 56 5.81 -11.10 6.18
#